data_AF-F9G112-F1
#
_entry.id   AF-F9G112-F1
#
_cell.length_a   1.000
_cell.length_b   1.000
_cell.length_c   1.000
_cell.angle_alpha   90.00
_cell.angle_beta   90.00
_cell.angle_gamma   90.00
#
_symmetry.space_group_name_H-M   'P 1'
#
loop_
_entity.id
_entity.type
_entity.pdbx_description
1 polymer ?
#
loop_
_entity_poly.entity_id
_entity_poly.type
_entity_poly.pdbx_seq_one_letter_code
_entity_poly.pdbx_strand_id
1 'polypeptide(L)'
;MVFAEVFCRNGIGLIAVEIPGTGDSPALAEDPLSPDQQWSSVLDWIDADERIDNRKLFAWGIPTGGYYTIRIAHTHSIRLLGVICHSGACHHMFDREWLSGVDELPESFAHKWGFGNDFDKCKNEAKTLFRFFTILHK
;
A
#
# COMPACT_ATOMS: atom_id res chain seq x y z
N MET A 1 0.33 -9.85 18.35
CA MET A 1 -0.37 -8.85 17.52
C MET A 1 -1.87 -9.05 17.69
N VAL A 2 -2.57 -8.15 18.39
CA VAL A 2 -3.97 -8.34 18.81
C VAL A 2 -4.93 -8.66 17.64
N PHE A 3 -4.70 -8.06 16.47
CA PHE A 3 -5.51 -8.30 15.28
C PHE A 3 -5.44 -9.75 14.75
N ALA A 4 -4.25 -10.35 14.71
CA ALA A 4 -4.09 -11.73 14.23
C ALA A 4 -4.87 -12.71 15.10
N GLU A 5 -4.84 -12.52 16.41
CA GLU A 5 -5.58 -13.36 17.36
C GLU A 5 -7.09 -13.21 17.15
N VAL A 6 -7.59 -11.97 17.05
CA VAL A 6 -9.02 -11.70 16.83
C VAL A 6 -9.50 -12.33 15.52
N PHE A 7 -8.77 -12.17 14.41
CA PHE A 7 -9.15 -12.78 13.13
C PHE A 7 -9.11 -14.30 13.20
N CYS A 8 -8.07 -14.88 13.77
CA CYS A 8 -7.92 -16.33 13.91
C CYS A 8 -9.09 -16.94 14.70
N ARG A 9 -9.52 -16.30 15.81
CA ARG A 9 -10.66 -16.74 16.63
C ARG A 9 -12.00 -16.67 15.89
N ASN A 10 -12.09 -15.89 14.81
CA ASN A 10 -13.26 -15.78 13.95
C ASN A 10 -13.12 -16.61 12.65
N GLY A 11 -12.11 -17.48 12.55
CA GLY A 11 -11.89 -18.31 11.36
C GLY A 11 -11.38 -17.54 10.15
N ILE A 12 -10.75 -16.39 10.37
CA ILE A 12 -10.19 -15.53 9.31
C ILE A 12 -8.66 -15.62 9.36
N GLY A 13 -8.05 -15.98 8.23
CA GLY A 13 -6.59 -15.90 8.05
C GLY A 13 -6.14 -14.46 7.88
N LEU A 14 -4.98 -14.11 8.45
CA LEU A 14 -4.36 -12.80 8.28
C LEU A 14 -3.01 -12.96 7.56
N ILE A 15 -2.86 -12.26 6.44
CA ILE A 15 -1.58 -12.11 5.74
C ILE A 15 -1.15 -10.66 5.92
N ALA A 16 -0.01 -10.45 6.56
CA ALA A 16 0.59 -9.13 6.72
C ALA A 16 1.61 -8.92 5.60
N VAL A 17 1.50 -7.79 4.90
CA VAL A 17 2.37 -7.44 3.77
C VAL A 17 2.88 -6.03 4.00
N GLU A 18 4.21 -5.88 4.04
CA GLU A 18 4.86 -4.58 4.15
C GLU A 18 4.70 -3.79 2.83
N ILE A 19 4.49 -2.48 2.94
CA ILE A 19 4.40 -1.59 1.77
C ILE A 19 5.82 -1.23 1.29
N PRO A 20 5.99 -0.78 0.02
CA PRO A 20 7.28 -0.33 -0.49
C PRO A 20 7.97 0.66 0.45
N GLY A 21 9.29 0.50 0.59
CA GLY A 21 10.12 1.33 1.46
C GLY A 21 9.90 1.11 2.96
N THR A 22 9.23 0.03 3.36
CA THR A 22 9.07 -0.37 4.77
C THR A 22 9.41 -1.85 4.97
N GLY A 23 9.96 -2.17 6.15
CA GLY A 23 10.29 -3.55 6.55
C GLY A 23 11.09 -4.30 5.48
N ASP A 24 10.67 -5.53 5.21
CA ASP A 24 11.27 -6.42 4.21
C ASP A 24 10.51 -6.40 2.87
N SER A 25 9.79 -5.31 2.57
CA SER A 25 9.05 -5.18 1.31
C SER A 25 10.00 -5.32 0.11
N PRO A 26 9.77 -6.28 -0.81
CA PRO A 26 10.62 -6.46 -1.99
C PRO A 26 10.36 -5.44 -3.10
N ALA A 27 9.22 -4.72 -3.04
CA ALA A 27 8.91 -3.67 -4.02
C ALA A 27 9.91 -2.50 -3.95
N LEU A 28 10.45 -2.14 -5.12
CA LEU A 28 11.28 -0.97 -5.30
C LEU A 28 10.45 0.31 -5.10
N ALA A 29 10.78 1.12 -4.09
CA ALA A 29 9.99 2.29 -3.72
C ALA A 29 9.94 3.36 -4.83
N GLU A 30 10.99 3.45 -5.66
CA GLU A 30 11.07 4.41 -6.77
C GLU A 30 10.27 3.96 -8.01
N ASP A 31 9.97 2.67 -8.13
CA ASP A 31 9.20 2.14 -9.26
C ASP A 31 7.71 2.20 -8.93
N PRO A 32 6.92 3.05 -9.62
CA PRO A 32 5.51 3.19 -9.35
C PRO A 32 4.71 1.93 -9.65
N LEU A 33 5.21 0.96 -10.42
CA LEU A 33 4.51 -0.30 -10.73
C LEU A 33 4.86 -1.46 -9.79
N SER A 34 6.03 -1.41 -9.13
CA SER A 34 6.48 -2.47 -8.22
C SER A 34 5.50 -2.84 -7.10
N PRO A 35 4.69 -1.92 -6.52
CA PRO A 35 3.72 -2.29 -5.50
C PRO A 35 2.60 -3.18 -6.07
N ASP A 36 2.17 -2.94 -7.31
CA ASP A 36 1.15 -3.77 -7.95
C ASP A 36 1.71 -5.16 -8.28
N GLN A 37 2.96 -5.23 -8.73
CA GLN A 37 3.64 -6.50 -9.01
C GLN A 37 3.84 -7.35 -7.73
N GLN A 38 4.17 -6.69 -6.61
CA GLN A 38 4.22 -7.36 -5.30
C GLN A 38 2.84 -7.92 -4.93
N TRP A 39 1.76 -7.16 -5.11
CA TRP A 39 0.41 -7.65 -4.85
C TRP A 39 -0.03 -8.75 -5.81
N SER A 40 0.34 -8.70 -7.10
CA SER A 40 0.13 -9.81 -8.02
C SER A 40 0.79 -11.08 -7.49
N SER A 41 2.05 -10.99 -7.07
CA SER A 41 2.80 -12.13 -6.53
C SER A 41 2.17 -12.71 -5.26
N VAL A 42 1.70 -11.85 -4.34
CA VAL A 42 1.00 -12.30 -3.12
C VAL A 42 -0.33 -12.99 -3.46
N LEU A 43 -1.12 -12.39 -4.35
CA LEU A 43 -2.41 -12.96 -4.73
C LEU A 43 -2.24 -14.26 -5.53
N ASP A 44 -1.18 -14.37 -6.36
CA ASP A 44 -0.89 -15.59 -7.12
C ASP A 44 -0.50 -16.73 -6.19
N TRP A 45 0.25 -16.43 -5.12
CA TRP A 45 0.51 -17.40 -4.05
C TRP A 45 -0.77 -17.82 -3.33
N ILE A 46 -1.68 -16.88 -3.04
CA ILE A 46 -2.98 -17.19 -2.43
C ILE A 46 -3.81 -18.11 -3.34
N ASP A 47 -3.84 -17.86 -4.64
CA ASP A 47 -4.60 -18.66 -5.60
C ASP A 47 -4.06 -20.10 -5.74
N ALA A 48 -2.76 -20.29 -5.49
CA ALA A 48 -2.11 -21.59 -5.56
C ALA A 48 -2.25 -22.43 -4.27
N ASP A 49 -2.61 -21.81 -3.14
CA ASP A 49 -2.73 -22.48 -1.85
C ASP A 49 -4.17 -22.93 -1.55
N GLU A 50 -4.44 -24.23 -1.73
CA GLU A 50 -5.78 -24.82 -1.53
C GLU A 50 -6.31 -24.68 -0.09
N ARG A 51 -5.48 -24.29 0.88
CA ARG A 51 -5.90 -24.03 2.26
C ARG A 51 -6.59 -22.67 2.41
N ILE A 52 -6.51 -21.80 1.40
CA ILE A 52 -7.08 -20.45 1.40
C ILE A 52 -8.27 -20.40 0.44
N ASP A 53 -9.44 -19.97 0.94
CA ASP A 53 -10.60 -19.68 0.07
C ASP A 53 -10.36 -18.36 -0.66
N ASN A 54 -9.73 -18.41 -1.84
CA ASN A 54 -9.37 -17.26 -2.65
C ASN A 54 -10.57 -16.45 -3.17
N ARG A 55 -11.80 -16.94 -2.97
CA ARG A 55 -13.03 -16.20 -3.29
C ARG A 55 -13.49 -15.30 -2.14
N LYS A 56 -12.79 -15.32 -0.99
CA LYS A 56 -13.14 -14.58 0.23
C LYS A 56 -12.03 -13.64 0.72
N LEU A 57 -11.39 -12.96 -0.22
CA LEU A 57 -10.27 -12.08 0.09
C LEU A 57 -10.75 -10.64 0.35
N PHE A 58 -10.27 -10.05 1.44
CA PHE A 58 -10.42 -8.63 1.75
C PHE A 58 -9.03 -8.01 1.93
N ALA A 59 -8.83 -6.82 1.38
CA ALA A 59 -7.62 -6.05 1.64
C ALA A 59 -7.90 -4.97 2.69
N TRP A 60 -6.99 -4.80 3.64
CA TRP A 60 -7.10 -3.76 4.68
C TRP A 60 -5.77 -3.04 4.83
N GLY A 61 -5.79 -1.70 4.77
CA GLY A 61 -4.61 -0.88 5.02
C GLY A 61 -4.89 0.24 6.02
N ILE A 62 -3.82 0.58 6.74
CA ILE A 62 -3.78 1.59 7.80
C ILE A 62 -2.54 2.47 7.60
N PRO A 63 -2.49 3.64 8.25
CA PRO A 63 -2.14 4.94 7.64
C PRO A 63 -1.74 4.91 6.15
N THR A 64 -0.43 4.97 5.83
CA THR A 64 0.06 5.00 4.44
C THR A 64 -0.28 3.73 3.65
N GLY A 65 -0.54 2.62 4.34
CA GLY A 65 -1.07 1.40 3.71
C GLY A 65 -2.42 1.61 3.03
N GLY A 66 -3.22 2.57 3.49
CA GLY A 66 -4.49 2.93 2.87
C GLY A 66 -4.37 3.41 1.42
N TYR A 67 -3.28 4.11 1.07
CA TYR A 67 -2.97 4.47 -0.32
C TYR A 67 -2.84 3.21 -1.19
N TYR A 68 -2.04 2.25 -0.73
CA TYR A 68 -1.82 0.99 -1.44
C TYR A 68 -3.08 0.10 -1.46
N THR A 69 -3.95 0.18 -0.44
CA THR A 69 -5.22 -0.55 -0.45
C THR A 69 -6.20 0.03 -1.46
N ILE A 70 -6.32 1.36 -1.56
CA ILE A 70 -7.10 1.99 -2.63
C ILE A 70 -6.55 1.54 -3.99
N ARG A 71 -5.22 1.47 -4.13
CA ARG A 71 -4.58 1.06 -5.37
C ARG A 71 -4.90 -0.38 -5.77
N ILE A 72 -4.77 -1.35 -4.87
CA ILE A 72 -5.12 -2.75 -5.15
C ILE A 72 -6.63 -2.91 -5.44
N ALA A 73 -7.50 -2.07 -4.83
CA ALA A 73 -8.93 -2.05 -5.13
C ALA A 73 -9.21 -1.73 -6.61
N HIS A 74 -8.31 -1.01 -7.28
CA HIS A 74 -8.41 -0.71 -8.71
C HIS A 74 -7.64 -1.71 -9.58
N THR A 75 -6.40 -2.03 -9.22
CA THR A 75 -5.50 -2.85 -10.06
C THR A 75 -5.82 -4.34 -10.01
N HIS A 76 -6.45 -4.82 -8.93
CA HIS A 76 -6.77 -6.23 -8.71
C HIS A 76 -8.22 -6.43 -8.22
N SER A 77 -9.13 -5.53 -8.62
CA SER A 77 -10.53 -5.49 -8.15
C SER A 77 -11.26 -6.83 -8.23
N ILE A 78 -11.04 -7.59 -9.31
CA ILE A 78 -11.68 -8.87 -9.59
C ILE A 78 -11.25 -9.97 -8.58
N ARG A 79 -10.07 -9.82 -7.97
CA ARG A 79 -9.50 -10.79 -7.03
C ARG A 79 -9.97 -10.57 -5.58
N LEU A 80 -10.70 -9.48 -5.30
CA LEU A 80 -11.04 -9.06 -3.93
C LEU A 80 -12.56 -8.91 -3.75
N LEU A 81 -13.09 -9.42 -2.63
CA LEU A 81 -14.48 -9.18 -2.22
C LEU A 81 -14.70 -7.75 -1.71
N GLY A 82 -13.66 -7.13 -1.18
CA GLY A 82 -13.76 -5.78 -0.65
C GLY A 82 -12.43 -5.24 -0.17
N VAL A 83 -12.40 -3.92 -0.01
CA VAL A 83 -11.23 -3.19 0.46
C VAL A 83 -11.63 -2.24 1.58
N ILE A 84 -10.85 -2.25 2.66
CA ILE A 84 -10.99 -1.35 3.80
C ILE A 84 -9.79 -0.42 3.80
N CYS A 85 -10.05 0.87 3.59
CA CYS A 85 -9.07 1.92 3.73
C CYS A 85 -9.31 2.63 5.07
N HIS A 86 -8.53 2.30 6.09
CA HIS A 86 -8.67 2.91 7.42
C HIS A 86 -7.64 4.03 7.56
N SER A 87 -8.09 5.28 7.64
CA SER A 87 -7.22 6.48 7.72
C SER A 87 -6.24 6.67 6.54
N GLY A 88 -6.60 6.17 5.36
CA GLY A 88 -5.68 6.15 4.22
C GLY A 88 -5.49 7.49 3.54
N ALA A 89 -4.22 7.78 3.32
CA ALA A 89 -3.73 8.69 2.31
C ALA A 89 -4.31 8.38 0.93
N CYS A 90 -4.72 9.40 0.17
CA CYS A 90 -5.15 9.19 -1.22
C CYS A 90 -4.48 10.16 -2.21
N HIS A 91 -5.11 11.30 -2.47
CA HIS A 91 -4.67 12.25 -3.48
C HIS A 91 -3.76 13.34 -2.89
N HIS A 92 -4.27 14.10 -1.91
CA HIS A 92 -3.60 15.29 -1.41
C HIS A 92 -2.41 15.01 -0.49
N MET A 93 -2.22 13.79 0.01
CA MET A 93 -1.05 13.45 0.85
C MET A 93 0.27 13.73 0.11
N PHE A 94 0.29 13.62 -1.22
CA PHE A 94 1.50 13.86 -1.99
C PHE A 94 1.66 15.32 -2.43
N ASP A 95 0.73 16.19 -2.06
CA ASP A 95 0.81 17.61 -2.38
C ASP A 95 1.92 18.25 -1.55
N ARG A 96 2.70 19.14 -2.18
CA ARG A 96 3.74 19.91 -1.49
C ARG A 96 3.20 20.60 -0.24
N GLU A 97 2.01 21.18 -0.32
CA GLU A 97 1.38 21.88 0.79
C GLU A 97 1.11 20.94 1.97
N TRP A 98 0.57 19.75 1.70
CA TRP A 98 0.33 18.74 2.73
C TRP A 98 1.64 18.24 3.35
N LEU A 99 2.62 17.88 2.51
CA LEU A 99 3.92 17.39 2.95
C LEU A 99 4.73 18.47 3.69
N SER A 100 4.49 19.75 3.42
CA SER A 100 5.15 20.85 4.15
C SER A 100 4.62 21.01 5.58
N GLY A 101 3.48 20.42 5.91
CA GLY A 101 2.93 20.35 7.27
C GLY A 101 3.30 19.07 8.03
N VAL A 102 4.14 18.20 7.46
CA VAL A 102 4.64 17.01 8.15
C VAL A 102 5.80 17.41 9.06
N ASP A 103 5.51 17.58 10.34
CA ASP A 103 6.52 17.94 11.35
C ASP A 103 7.26 16.71 11.90
N GLU A 104 6.59 15.55 11.94
CA GLU A 104 7.15 14.32 12.48
C GLU A 104 7.70 13.39 11.39
N LEU A 105 8.97 12.98 11.55
CA LEU A 105 9.64 11.98 10.71
C LEU A 105 9.61 12.27 9.18
N PRO A 106 9.93 13.49 8.73
CA PRO A 106 9.93 13.84 7.30
C PRO A 106 10.87 12.97 6.45
N GLU A 107 12.03 12.57 7.02
CA GLU A 107 12.97 11.68 6.34
C GLU A 107 12.41 10.26 6.19
N SER A 108 11.63 9.76 7.14
CA SER A 108 10.96 8.46 7.00
C SER A 108 9.88 8.49 5.92
N PHE A 109 9.23 9.64 5.73
CA PHE A 109 8.36 9.87 4.59
C PHE A 109 9.18 9.80 3.29
N ALA A 110 10.23 10.61 3.15
CA ALA A 110 11.10 10.61 1.97
C ALA A 110 11.62 9.19 1.62
N HIS A 111 12.10 8.45 2.62
CA HIS A 111 12.68 7.12 2.42
C HIS A 111 11.62 6.13 1.92
N LYS A 112 10.42 6.15 2.52
CA LYS A 112 9.32 5.24 2.16
C LYS A 112 8.95 5.32 0.68
N TRP A 113 9.03 6.51 0.10
CA TRP A 113 8.69 6.74 -1.32
C TRP A 113 9.92 6.84 -2.24
N GLY A 114 11.07 6.32 -1.82
CA GLY A 114 12.25 6.19 -2.68
C GLY A 114 13.06 7.48 -2.87
N PHE A 115 12.88 8.48 -1.99
CA PHE A 115 13.66 9.72 -2.01
C PHE A 115 14.85 9.70 -1.03
N GLY A 116 15.11 8.58 -0.35
CA GLY A 116 16.13 8.51 0.71
C GLY A 116 15.83 9.53 1.80
N ASN A 117 16.81 10.36 2.15
CA ASN A 117 16.62 11.42 3.16
C ASN A 117 16.23 12.78 2.55
N ASP A 118 15.99 12.86 1.23
CA ASP A 118 15.70 14.12 0.55
C ASP A 118 14.20 14.45 0.57
N PHE A 119 13.74 14.99 1.69
CA PHE A 119 12.34 15.37 1.86
C PHE A 119 11.93 16.58 1.01
N ASP A 120 12.86 17.48 0.67
CA ASP A 120 12.58 18.59 -0.23
C ASP A 120 12.30 18.10 -1.64
N LYS A 121 13.08 17.15 -2.15
CA LYS A 121 12.78 16.48 -3.41
C LYS A 121 11.46 15.72 -3.35
N CYS A 122 11.21 14.97 -2.26
CA CYS A 122 9.92 14.29 -2.04
C CYS A 122 8.73 15.25 -2.17
N LYS A 123 8.77 16.41 -1.51
CA LYS A 123 7.75 17.47 -1.60
C LYS A 123 7.49 17.97 -3.02
N ASN A 124 8.51 17.96 -3.88
CA ASN A 124 8.42 18.47 -5.25
C ASN A 124 7.94 17.43 -6.26
N GLU A 125 8.29 16.17 -6.05
CA GLU A 125 8.16 15.13 -7.07
C GLU A 125 7.12 14.05 -6.74
N ALA A 126 6.78 13.85 -5.45
CA ALA A 126 5.91 12.75 -5.03
C ALA A 126 4.52 12.79 -5.70
N LYS A 127 3.90 13.97 -5.85
CA LYS A 127 2.60 14.09 -6.52
C LYS A 127 2.61 13.56 -7.96
N THR A 128 3.72 13.75 -8.67
CA THR A 128 3.84 13.28 -10.07
C THR A 128 3.91 11.75 -10.13
N LEU A 129 4.63 11.14 -9.20
CA LEU A 129 4.84 9.68 -9.16
C LEU A 129 3.64 8.92 -8.60
N PHE A 130 3.02 9.43 -7.54
CA PHE A 130 2.02 8.68 -6.75
C PHE A 130 0.56 9.09 -7.00
N ARG A 131 0.30 10.05 -7.90
CA ARG A 131 -1.07 10.44 -8.28
C ARG A 131 -1.83 9.27 -8.94
N PHE A 132 -2.99 8.94 -8.37
CA PHE A 132 -3.89 7.88 -8.87
C PHE A 132 -4.23 7.96 -10.36
N PHE A 133 -4.53 9.15 -10.90
CA PHE A 133 -4.89 9.29 -12.32
C PHE A 133 -3.79 8.85 -13.31
N THR A 134 -2.52 8.86 -12.91
CA THR A 134 -1.41 8.38 -13.75
C THR A 134 -1.31 6.84 -13.73
N ILE A 135 -1.82 6.21 -12.67
CA ILE A 135 -1.75 4.76 -12.41
C ILE A 135 -3.01 4.05 -12.95
N LEU A 136 -4.17 4.70 -12.93
CA LEU A 136 -5.48 4.09 -13.23
C LEU A 136 -5.92 4.15 -14.71
N HIS A 137 -5.15 4.80 -15.58
CA HIS A 137 -5.49 4.99 -17.00
C HIS A 137 -4.47 4.36 -17.97
N LYS A 138 -3.76 3.33 -17.52
CA LYS A 138 -2.95 2.47 -18.39
C LYS A 138 -3.56 1.08 -18.45
#